data_AF-A0A8C0Y568-F1
#
_entry.id   AF-A0A8C0Y568-F1
#
_cell.length_a   1.000
_cell.length_b   1.000
_cell.length_c   1.000
_cell.angle_alpha   90.00
_cell.angle_beta   90.00
_cell.angle_gamma   90.00
#
_symmetry.space_group_name_H-M   'P 1'
#
loop_
_entity.id
_entity.type
_entity.pdbx_description
1 polymer ?
#
loop_
_entity_poly.entity_id
_entity_poly.type
_entity_poly.pdbx_seq_one_letter_code
_entity_poly.pdbx_strand_id
1 'polypeptide(L)'
;MKAQKRGKEQQFDIMTKQYKQLESHLDEILSRIAKETEEIKDLEQQLTEGQIATNEALKKDLEGVISGLQEYLGAIKGQATQAQNECRKLQDEKETLLQRLTEVKQERDELEIVAMDAENMRKELAELESALQEQHEVNASLQQTQGDLSAYETELEAQLKLRDAEANQLREELEKLTRLTQLEQSALQAELEKERKSLKNALGMVKFSEEKEQENSELHTQLKQLQDDNNLLKQQLKDFQNHLNCVVDGLIRPEEVAARVDELRRKLILGAGEMRIHSPSDVLGKSLADLQKQFNEILARSQWEREEAQDRERKLHEEMALQQETLANGQEEFRQACERALEARINFDKRQHDARIRQLENEIHYLQENLKSMEEIQGLTDLQLQEADEEKERILAQLQELEKKKRHEDAKSQEQFLGLDNELKNLKKAVAASDKLATAELIIAKDQLQSLHGTVMKINQ
;
A
#
# COMPACT_ATOMS: atom_id res chain seq x y z
N MET A 1 42.65 136.37 122.41
CA MET A 1 42.59 136.64 120.95
C MET A 1 43.57 135.81 120.10
N LYS A 2 44.91 135.99 120.14
CA LYS A 2 45.80 135.30 119.15
C LYS A 2 45.75 133.76 119.16
N ALA A 3 45.73 133.09 120.31
CA ALA A 3 45.72 131.62 120.38
C ALA A 3 44.46 130.98 119.77
N GLN A 4 43.29 131.58 119.98
CA GLN A 4 42.00 131.06 119.53
C GLN A 4 41.85 131.07 118.00
N LYS A 5 42.54 131.99 117.30
CA LYS A 5 42.58 131.99 115.83
C LYS A 5 43.40 130.81 115.29
N ARG A 6 44.59 130.59 115.87
CA ARG A 6 45.51 129.52 115.46
C ARG A 6 44.91 128.12 115.65
N GLY A 7 44.14 127.91 116.73
CA GLY A 7 43.40 126.67 116.96
C GLY A 7 42.30 126.42 115.92
N LYS A 8 41.56 127.47 115.49
CA LYS A 8 40.60 127.35 114.39
C LYS A 8 41.27 127.11 113.04
N GLU A 9 42.40 127.77 112.78
CA GLU A 9 43.21 127.53 111.57
C GLU A 9 43.71 126.07 111.52
N GLN A 10 44.15 125.50 112.64
CA GLN A 10 44.49 124.07 112.73
C GLN A 10 43.28 123.14 112.56
N GLN A 11 42.11 123.48 113.09
CA GLN A 11 40.88 122.70 112.86
C GLN A 11 40.44 122.73 111.39
N PHE A 12 40.51 123.89 110.73
CA PHE A 12 40.23 123.99 109.28
C PHE A 12 41.25 123.19 108.45
N ASP A 13 42.52 123.20 108.82
CA ASP A 13 43.56 122.46 108.11
C ASP A 13 43.41 120.93 108.27
N ILE A 14 43.00 120.45 109.46
CA ILE A 14 42.62 119.05 109.70
C ILE A 14 41.35 118.69 108.90
N MET A 15 40.31 119.52 108.95
CA MET A 15 39.05 119.31 108.22
C MET A 15 39.27 119.28 106.71
N THR A 16 40.15 120.15 106.18
CA THR A 16 40.51 120.17 104.75
C THR A 16 41.29 118.91 104.35
N LYS A 17 42.14 118.37 105.23
CA LYS A 17 42.82 117.08 105.01
C LYS A 17 41.82 115.92 105.03
N GLN A 18 40.85 115.93 105.95
CA GLN A 18 39.77 114.94 106.00
C GLN A 18 38.88 114.99 104.75
N TYR A 19 38.50 116.18 104.27
CA TYR A 19 37.77 116.31 103.00
C TYR A 19 38.58 115.75 101.83
N LYS A 20 39.88 116.08 101.69
CA LYS A 20 40.73 115.54 100.63
C LYS A 20 40.95 114.03 100.72
N GLN A 21 40.96 113.46 101.92
CA GLN A 21 40.99 112.01 102.11
C GLN A 21 39.66 111.35 101.70
N LEU A 22 38.53 112.00 102.00
CA LEU A 22 37.20 111.53 101.60
C LEU A 22 36.99 111.64 100.09
N GLU A 23 37.50 112.70 99.47
CA GLU A 23 37.54 112.98 98.02
C GLU A 23 38.41 111.92 97.30
N SER A 24 39.65 111.68 97.75
CA SER A 24 40.51 110.60 97.22
C SER A 24 39.86 109.22 97.33
N HIS A 25 39.23 108.91 98.47
CA HIS A 25 38.54 107.64 98.68
C HIS A 25 37.27 107.51 97.82
N LEU A 26 36.58 108.62 97.53
CA LEU A 26 35.46 108.65 96.59
C LEU A 26 35.93 108.42 95.16
N ASP A 27 37.02 109.08 94.73
CA ASP A 27 37.63 108.89 93.42
C ASP A 27 38.16 107.45 93.23
N GLU A 28 38.76 106.85 94.27
CA GLU A 28 39.16 105.44 94.29
C GLU A 28 37.95 104.51 94.11
N ILE A 29 36.84 104.77 94.80
CA ILE A 29 35.58 104.01 94.65
C ILE A 29 34.96 104.22 93.27
N LEU A 30 34.91 105.43 92.74
CA LEU A 30 34.37 105.72 91.41
C LEU A 30 35.23 105.09 90.30
N SER A 31 36.56 105.15 90.43
CA SER A 31 37.51 104.47 89.55
C SER A 31 37.36 102.94 89.59
N ARG A 32 37.08 102.38 90.78
CA ARG A 32 36.77 100.96 90.95
C ARG A 32 35.43 100.58 90.32
N ILE A 33 34.35 101.31 90.59
CA ILE A 33 33.03 101.08 90.01
C ILE A 33 33.08 101.18 88.48
N ALA A 34 33.82 102.15 87.93
CA ALA A 34 34.01 102.27 86.48
C ALA A 34 34.69 101.03 85.87
N LYS A 35 35.71 100.47 86.54
CA LYS A 35 36.35 99.22 86.11
C LYS A 35 35.42 98.02 86.24
N GLU A 36 34.79 97.84 87.39
CA GLU A 36 33.84 96.73 87.62
C GLU A 36 32.64 96.79 86.65
N THR A 37 32.21 97.99 86.23
CA THR A 37 31.18 98.17 85.20
C THR A 37 31.67 97.80 83.79
N GLU A 38 32.89 98.18 83.42
CA GLU A 38 33.47 97.81 82.13
C GLU A 38 33.81 96.30 82.08
N GLU A 39 34.27 95.71 83.19
CA GLU A 39 34.46 94.26 83.35
C GLU A 39 33.14 93.48 83.23
N ILE A 40 32.03 93.97 83.80
CA ILE A 40 30.70 93.38 83.60
C ILE A 40 30.29 93.46 82.13
N LYS A 41 30.47 94.61 81.48
CA LYS A 41 30.14 94.84 80.07
C LYS A 41 30.98 93.96 79.12
N ASP A 42 32.26 93.78 79.40
CA ASP A 42 33.14 92.85 78.67
C ASP A 42 32.69 91.39 78.85
N LEU A 43 32.21 91.01 80.04
CA LEU A 43 31.64 89.68 80.30
C LEU A 43 30.28 89.47 79.61
N GLU A 44 29.41 90.49 79.58
CA GLU A 44 28.15 90.46 78.83
C GLU A 44 28.40 90.36 77.31
N GLN A 45 29.41 91.07 76.80
CA GLN A 45 29.84 90.95 75.41
C GLN A 45 30.41 89.55 75.12
N GLN A 46 31.31 89.02 75.95
CA GLN A 46 31.85 87.66 75.78
C GLN A 46 30.76 86.58 75.86
N LEU A 47 29.76 86.75 76.73
CA LEU A 47 28.63 85.83 76.85
C LEU A 47 27.74 85.86 75.59
N THR A 48 27.44 87.05 75.08
CA THR A 48 26.60 87.20 73.87
C THR A 48 27.32 86.77 72.60
N GLU A 49 28.60 87.12 72.43
CA GLU A 49 29.45 86.62 71.35
C GLU A 49 29.62 85.09 71.40
N GLY A 50 29.82 84.52 72.60
CA GLY A 50 29.89 83.06 72.79
C GLY A 50 28.58 82.34 72.48
N GLN A 51 27.43 82.94 72.82
CA GLN A 51 26.11 82.42 72.44
C GLN A 51 25.87 82.54 70.93
N ILE A 52 26.32 83.61 70.27
CA ILE A 52 26.23 83.74 68.82
C ILE A 52 27.11 82.67 68.15
N ALA A 53 28.38 82.55 68.53
CA ALA A 53 29.32 81.59 67.95
C ALA A 53 28.88 80.13 68.11
N THR A 54 28.29 79.77 69.26
CA THR A 54 27.75 78.40 69.46
C THR A 54 26.49 78.14 68.63
N ASN A 55 25.59 79.12 68.48
CA ASN A 55 24.43 78.99 67.59
C ASN A 55 24.83 78.96 66.10
N GLU A 56 25.84 79.72 65.68
CA GLU A 56 26.38 79.67 64.31
C GLU A 56 27.05 78.33 64.01
N ALA A 57 27.81 77.77 64.97
CA ALA A 57 28.37 76.43 64.84
C ALA A 57 27.28 75.36 64.69
N LEU A 58 26.28 75.34 65.58
CA LEU A 58 25.15 74.42 65.50
C LEU A 58 24.34 74.56 64.21
N LYS A 59 24.13 75.80 63.74
CA LYS A 59 23.48 76.07 62.45
C LYS A 59 24.29 75.47 61.30
N LYS A 60 25.60 75.68 61.28
CA LYS A 60 26.50 75.16 60.23
C LYS A 60 26.54 73.63 60.22
N ASP A 61 26.55 73.00 61.39
CA ASP A 61 26.49 71.53 61.51
C ASP A 61 25.15 70.99 61.00
N LEU A 62 24.03 71.65 61.32
CA LEU A 62 22.71 71.31 60.78
C LEU A 62 22.63 71.52 59.25
N GLU A 63 23.18 72.60 58.72
CA GLU A 63 23.29 72.83 57.27
C GLU A 63 24.14 71.75 56.58
N GLY A 64 25.22 71.29 57.22
CA GLY A 64 26.03 70.15 56.77
C GLY A 64 25.26 68.83 56.76
N VAL A 65 24.53 68.51 57.83
CA VAL A 65 23.68 67.31 57.91
C VAL A 65 22.56 67.34 56.87
N ILE A 66 21.90 68.50 56.69
CA ILE A 66 20.87 68.69 55.66
C ILE A 66 21.46 68.49 54.26
N SER A 67 22.65 69.03 53.99
CA SER A 67 23.34 68.86 52.70
C SER A 67 23.67 67.38 52.42
N GLY A 68 24.27 66.68 53.38
CA GLY A 68 24.58 65.25 53.24
C GLY A 68 23.33 64.37 53.07
N LEU A 69 22.22 64.71 53.73
CA LEU A 69 20.94 64.03 53.52
C LEU A 69 20.33 64.32 52.14
N GLN A 70 20.49 65.53 51.62
CA GLN A 70 20.07 65.90 50.26
C GLN A 70 20.90 65.18 49.19
N GLU A 71 22.22 65.09 49.37
CA GLU A 71 23.13 64.32 48.51
C GLU A 71 22.78 62.82 48.52
N TYR A 72 22.57 62.23 49.72
CA TYR A 72 22.19 60.83 49.86
C TYR A 72 20.81 60.52 49.23
N LEU A 73 19.83 61.40 49.42
CA LEU A 73 18.53 61.31 48.75
C LEU A 73 18.67 61.43 47.22
N GLY A 74 19.57 62.30 46.74
CA GLY A 74 19.91 62.45 45.33
C GLY A 74 20.54 61.18 44.75
N ALA A 75 21.49 60.57 45.47
CA ALA A 75 22.13 59.33 45.09
C ALA A 75 21.14 58.15 45.02
N ILE A 76 20.26 58.00 46.02
CA ILE A 76 19.19 56.99 46.01
C ILE A 76 18.24 57.21 44.83
N LYS A 77 17.82 58.46 44.56
CA LYS A 77 16.98 58.77 43.39
C LYS A 77 17.70 58.42 42.08
N GLY A 78 18.98 58.73 41.97
CA GLY A 78 19.84 58.31 40.84
C GLY A 78 19.81 56.79 40.65
N GLN A 79 20.16 56.04 41.69
CA GLN A 79 20.16 54.56 41.67
C GLN A 79 18.78 53.98 41.34
N ALA A 80 17.70 54.54 41.90
CA ALA A 80 16.33 54.10 41.62
C ALA A 80 15.94 54.34 40.15
N THR A 81 16.28 55.51 39.58
CA THR A 81 16.05 55.78 38.15
C THR A 81 16.93 54.92 37.24
N GLN A 82 18.17 54.62 37.64
CA GLN A 82 19.04 53.69 36.90
C GLN A 82 18.43 52.28 36.90
N ALA A 83 18.10 51.73 38.07
CA ALA A 83 17.48 50.41 38.19
C ALA A 83 16.15 50.32 37.43
N GLN A 84 15.32 51.38 37.46
CA GLN A 84 14.08 51.45 36.67
C GLN A 84 14.36 51.41 35.16
N ASN A 85 15.39 52.12 34.69
CA ASN A 85 15.80 52.08 33.28
C ASN A 85 16.40 50.73 32.87
N GLU A 86 17.12 50.05 33.76
CA GLU A 86 17.65 48.70 33.54
C GLU A 86 16.53 47.65 33.51
N CYS A 87 15.58 47.69 34.45
CA CYS A 87 14.38 46.86 34.41
C CYS A 87 13.57 47.06 33.12
N ARG A 88 13.49 48.30 32.62
CA ARG A 88 12.82 48.60 31.35
C ARG A 88 13.53 47.96 30.16
N LYS A 89 14.85 48.13 30.03
CA LYS A 89 15.65 47.47 28.98
C LYS A 89 15.49 45.96 29.01
N LEU A 90 15.56 45.34 30.19
CA LEU A 90 15.35 43.89 30.35
C LEU A 90 13.93 43.45 29.98
N GLN A 91 12.93 44.33 30.11
CA GLN A 91 11.57 44.08 29.64
C GLN A 91 11.47 44.19 28.11
N ASP A 92 12.09 45.19 27.50
CA ASP A 92 12.16 45.38 26.04
C ASP A 92 12.95 44.21 25.37
N GLU A 93 14.05 43.77 26.00
CA GLU A 93 14.84 42.59 25.61
C GLU A 93 14.05 41.28 25.77
N LYS A 94 13.26 41.14 26.84
CA LYS A 94 12.35 40.00 27.02
C LYS A 94 11.27 39.96 25.93
N GLU A 95 10.69 41.10 25.57
CA GLU A 95 9.62 41.18 24.56
C GLU A 95 10.16 40.83 23.16
N THR A 96 11.32 41.37 22.78
CA THR A 96 11.99 41.02 21.52
C THR A 96 12.45 39.56 21.46
N LEU A 97 12.92 38.97 22.57
CA LEU A 97 13.24 37.54 22.66
C LEU A 97 11.99 36.65 22.56
N LEU A 98 10.85 37.07 23.13
CA LEU A 98 9.58 36.36 22.99
C LEU A 98 9.08 36.40 21.55
N GLN A 99 9.19 37.56 20.87
CA GLN A 99 8.85 37.67 19.46
C GLN A 99 9.74 36.77 18.59
N ARG A 100 11.07 36.78 18.81
CA ARG A 100 11.98 35.89 18.06
C ARG A 100 11.72 34.41 18.35
N LEU A 101 11.27 34.05 19.56
CA LEU A 101 10.84 32.69 19.89
C LEU A 101 9.54 32.29 19.16
N THR A 102 8.62 33.21 18.90
CA THR A 102 7.44 32.92 18.05
C THR A 102 7.81 32.78 16.57
N GLU A 103 8.72 33.62 16.06
CA GLU A 103 9.23 33.52 14.68
C GLU A 103 9.93 32.16 14.47
N VAL A 104 10.86 31.76 15.35
CA VAL A 104 11.58 30.47 15.23
C VAL A 104 10.65 29.26 15.38
N LYS A 105 9.52 29.38 16.08
CA LYS A 105 8.49 28.33 16.09
C LYS A 105 7.74 28.24 14.76
N GLN A 106 7.38 29.37 14.16
CA GLN A 106 6.76 29.38 12.82
C GLN A 106 7.72 28.85 11.75
N GLU A 107 8.99 29.29 11.76
CA GLU A 107 10.07 28.75 10.91
C GLU A 107 10.21 27.21 11.07
N ARG A 108 10.09 26.68 12.30
CA ARG A 108 10.11 25.23 12.57
C ARG A 108 8.88 24.52 11.98
N ASP A 109 7.69 25.06 12.22
CA ASP A 109 6.43 24.42 11.83
C ASP A 109 6.29 24.38 10.30
N GLU A 110 6.76 25.41 9.60
CA GLU A 110 6.92 25.44 8.14
C GLU A 110 7.93 24.39 7.64
N LEU A 111 9.07 24.25 8.31
CA LEU A 111 10.08 23.22 7.99
C LEU A 111 9.59 21.79 8.26
N GLU A 112 8.70 21.58 9.23
CA GLU A 112 8.08 20.30 9.53
C GLU A 112 7.12 19.87 8.41
N ILE A 113 6.32 20.80 7.87
CA ILE A 113 5.50 20.59 6.67
C ILE A 113 6.38 20.24 5.46
N VAL A 114 7.42 21.02 5.18
CA VAL A 114 8.34 20.77 4.05
C VAL A 114 9.06 19.43 4.20
N ALA A 115 9.38 19.00 5.43
CA ALA A 115 9.96 17.68 5.69
C ALA A 115 8.96 16.54 5.43
N MET A 116 7.68 16.71 5.79
CA MET A 116 6.61 15.74 5.45
C MET A 116 6.41 15.63 3.94
N ASP A 117 6.34 16.76 3.22
CA ASP A 117 6.19 16.78 1.76
C ASP A 117 7.38 16.11 1.06
N ALA A 118 8.61 16.39 1.50
CA ALA A 118 9.81 15.74 0.98
C ALA A 118 9.84 14.23 1.24
N GLU A 119 9.33 13.77 2.39
CA GLU A 119 9.25 12.35 2.72
C GLU A 119 8.11 11.63 1.96
N ASN A 120 7.02 12.33 1.63
CA ASN A 120 5.97 11.81 0.77
C ASN A 120 6.45 11.68 -0.69
N MET A 121 7.13 12.70 -1.22
CA MET A 121 7.77 12.63 -2.55
C MET A 121 8.81 11.49 -2.65
N ARG A 122 9.53 11.14 -1.56
CA ARG A 122 10.41 9.96 -1.54
C ARG A 122 9.65 8.64 -1.67
N LYS A 123 8.48 8.51 -1.03
CA LYS A 123 7.65 7.30 -1.13
C LYS A 123 7.10 7.14 -2.55
N GLU A 124 6.57 8.22 -3.13
CA GLU A 124 6.11 8.23 -4.53
C GLU A 124 7.24 7.85 -5.50
N LEU A 125 8.46 8.36 -5.29
CA LEU A 125 9.63 7.96 -6.09
C LEU A 125 9.99 6.48 -5.91
N ALA A 126 9.98 5.95 -4.69
CA ALA A 126 10.28 4.54 -4.43
C ALA A 126 9.20 3.59 -5.02
N GLU A 127 7.92 3.98 -4.98
CA GLU A 127 6.83 3.25 -5.63
C GLU A 127 6.98 3.26 -7.17
N LEU A 128 7.37 4.39 -7.75
CA LEU A 128 7.67 4.51 -9.19
C LEU A 128 8.91 3.71 -9.61
N GLU A 129 9.96 3.67 -8.78
CA GLU A 129 11.15 2.83 -9.00
C GLU A 129 10.81 1.33 -8.93
N SER A 130 9.97 0.91 -7.97
CA SER A 130 9.48 -0.48 -7.89
C SER A 130 8.65 -0.85 -9.13
N ALA A 131 7.70 0.01 -9.53
CA ALA A 131 6.89 -0.22 -10.73
C ALA A 131 7.74 -0.27 -12.01
N LEU A 132 8.79 0.55 -12.12
CA LEU A 132 9.74 0.52 -13.23
C LEU A 132 10.54 -0.80 -13.26
N GLN A 133 11.00 -1.29 -12.10
CA GLN A 133 11.68 -2.58 -11.98
C GLN A 133 10.76 -3.74 -12.38
N GLU A 134 9.51 -3.75 -11.93
CA GLU A 134 8.50 -4.74 -12.34
C GLU A 134 8.28 -4.73 -13.87
N GLN A 135 8.20 -3.55 -14.49
CA GLN A 135 8.10 -3.44 -15.95
C GLN A 135 9.36 -3.96 -16.67
N HIS A 136 10.56 -3.77 -16.11
CA HIS A 136 11.78 -4.35 -16.66
C HIS A 136 11.81 -5.88 -16.56
N GLU A 137 11.36 -6.46 -15.45
CA GLU A 137 11.27 -7.92 -15.28
C GLU A 137 10.22 -8.55 -16.21
N VAL A 138 9.05 -7.93 -16.34
CA VAL A 138 8.02 -8.35 -17.31
C VAL A 138 8.56 -8.28 -18.75
N ASN A 139 9.24 -7.20 -19.12
CA ASN A 139 9.80 -7.03 -20.46
C ASN A 139 10.92 -8.06 -20.75
N ALA A 140 11.78 -8.35 -19.78
CA ALA A 140 12.78 -9.42 -19.88
C ALA A 140 12.14 -10.81 -20.07
N SER A 141 11.08 -11.12 -19.31
CA SER A 141 10.33 -12.37 -19.46
C SER A 141 9.65 -12.48 -20.83
N LEU A 142 9.10 -11.37 -21.35
CA LEU A 142 8.48 -11.31 -22.68
C LEU A 142 9.54 -11.57 -23.77
N GLN A 143 10.70 -10.92 -23.70
CA GLN A 143 11.82 -11.14 -24.63
C GLN A 143 12.30 -12.59 -24.61
N GLN A 144 12.37 -13.22 -23.43
CA GLN A 144 12.68 -14.64 -23.33
C GLN A 144 11.62 -15.50 -24.04
N THR A 145 10.33 -15.32 -23.73
CA THR A 145 9.25 -16.10 -24.38
C THR A 145 9.18 -15.88 -25.89
N GLN A 146 9.53 -14.68 -26.38
CA GLN A 146 9.64 -14.39 -27.81
C GLN A 146 10.82 -15.16 -28.46
N GLY A 147 11.95 -15.29 -27.75
CA GLY A 147 13.07 -16.13 -28.17
C GLY A 147 12.70 -17.63 -28.20
N ASP A 148 12.03 -18.11 -27.16
CA ASP A 148 11.58 -19.50 -27.06
C ASP A 148 10.54 -19.85 -28.16
N LEU A 149 9.60 -18.94 -28.44
CA LEU A 149 8.65 -19.07 -29.55
C LEU A 149 9.35 -19.06 -30.91
N SER A 150 10.30 -18.15 -31.13
CA SER A 150 11.09 -18.08 -32.36
C SER A 150 11.90 -19.37 -32.60
N ALA A 151 12.48 -19.94 -31.55
CA ALA A 151 13.14 -21.25 -31.62
C ALA A 151 12.16 -22.36 -32.03
N TYR A 152 10.99 -22.43 -31.39
CA TYR A 152 9.95 -23.42 -31.72
C TYR A 152 9.41 -23.26 -33.16
N GLU A 153 9.22 -22.02 -33.64
CA GLU A 153 8.84 -21.74 -35.03
C GLU A 153 9.90 -22.28 -36.01
N THR A 154 11.19 -22.08 -35.73
CA THR A 154 12.27 -22.61 -36.60
C THR A 154 12.36 -24.14 -36.57
N GLU A 155 12.05 -24.79 -35.44
CA GLU A 155 11.96 -26.25 -35.37
C GLU A 155 10.75 -26.76 -36.17
N LEU A 156 9.58 -26.14 -36.03
CA LEU A 156 8.38 -26.49 -36.78
C LEU A 156 8.58 -26.30 -38.29
N GLU A 157 9.23 -25.22 -38.72
CA GLU A 157 9.65 -25.03 -40.11
C GLU A 157 10.59 -26.15 -40.60
N ALA A 158 11.54 -26.59 -39.78
CA ALA A 158 12.45 -27.68 -40.13
C ALA A 158 11.71 -29.02 -40.27
N GLN A 159 10.77 -29.32 -39.35
CA GLN A 159 9.91 -30.50 -39.43
C GLN A 159 9.01 -30.47 -40.67
N LEU A 160 8.42 -29.31 -41.02
CA LEU A 160 7.64 -29.15 -42.26
C LEU A 160 8.50 -29.40 -43.51
N LYS A 161 9.69 -28.80 -43.60
CA LYS A 161 10.62 -29.00 -44.72
C LYS A 161 11.05 -30.47 -44.88
N LEU A 162 11.18 -31.22 -43.78
CA LEU A 162 11.42 -32.67 -43.81
C LEU A 162 10.19 -33.43 -44.34
N ARG A 163 8.98 -33.13 -43.86
CA ARG A 163 7.74 -33.77 -44.35
C ARG A 163 7.45 -33.47 -45.81
N ASP A 164 7.72 -32.25 -46.28
CA ASP A 164 7.64 -31.91 -47.70
C ASP A 164 8.65 -32.71 -48.53
N ALA A 165 9.87 -32.93 -48.02
CA ALA A 165 10.87 -33.76 -48.70
C ALA A 165 10.44 -35.24 -48.77
N GLU A 166 9.94 -35.81 -47.67
CA GLU A 166 9.37 -37.17 -47.63
C GLU A 166 8.18 -37.32 -48.61
N ALA A 167 7.24 -36.37 -48.58
CA ALA A 167 6.05 -36.40 -49.44
C ALA A 167 6.41 -36.30 -50.94
N ASN A 168 7.43 -35.51 -51.29
CA ASN A 168 7.92 -35.43 -52.66
C ASN A 168 8.66 -36.72 -53.09
N GLN A 169 9.45 -37.33 -52.22
CA GLN A 169 10.09 -38.64 -52.49
C GLN A 169 9.04 -39.72 -52.76
N LEU A 170 8.04 -39.86 -51.87
CA LEU A 170 6.94 -40.81 -52.04
C LEU A 170 6.12 -40.53 -53.31
N ARG A 171 5.92 -39.26 -53.68
CA ARG A 171 5.27 -38.88 -54.94
C ARG A 171 6.06 -39.33 -56.16
N GLU A 172 7.38 -39.13 -56.17
CA GLU A 172 8.23 -39.63 -57.25
C GLU A 172 8.22 -41.16 -57.33
N GLU A 173 8.22 -41.87 -56.20
CA GLU A 173 8.15 -43.34 -56.16
C GLU A 173 6.81 -43.85 -56.70
N LEU A 174 5.69 -43.23 -56.33
CA LEU A 174 4.38 -43.53 -56.90
C LEU A 174 4.31 -43.23 -58.40
N GLU A 175 4.95 -42.16 -58.88
CA GLU A 175 5.07 -41.90 -60.32
C GLU A 175 5.93 -42.96 -61.03
N LYS A 176 7.08 -43.35 -60.47
CA LYS A 176 7.96 -44.40 -61.02
C LYS A 176 7.21 -45.73 -61.11
N LEU A 177 6.51 -46.12 -60.04
CA LEU A 177 5.70 -47.34 -59.98
C LEU A 177 4.52 -47.30 -60.97
N THR A 178 3.78 -46.17 -61.04
CA THR A 178 2.68 -46.00 -62.01
C THR A 178 3.16 -46.16 -63.45
N ARG A 179 4.34 -45.60 -63.80
CA ARG A 179 4.95 -45.75 -65.13
C ARG A 179 5.36 -47.20 -65.40
N LEU A 180 5.91 -47.91 -64.41
CA LEU A 180 6.23 -49.34 -64.53
C LEU A 180 4.98 -50.18 -64.78
N THR A 181 3.92 -50.01 -63.97
CA THR A 181 2.66 -50.74 -64.14
C THR A 181 1.98 -50.44 -65.48
N GLN A 182 2.07 -49.21 -66.00
CA GLN A 182 1.60 -48.89 -67.37
C GLN A 182 2.40 -49.61 -68.46
N LEU A 183 3.73 -49.69 -68.32
CA LEU A 183 4.59 -50.43 -69.24
C LEU A 183 4.28 -51.94 -69.19
N GLU A 184 4.16 -52.51 -67.99
CA GLU A 184 3.78 -53.92 -67.77
C GLU A 184 2.41 -54.24 -68.38
N GLN A 185 1.40 -53.40 -68.15
CA GLN A 185 0.07 -53.55 -68.77
C GLN A 185 0.16 -53.50 -70.30
N SER A 186 0.95 -52.58 -70.88
CA SER A 186 1.12 -52.50 -72.33
C SER A 186 1.85 -53.73 -72.91
N ALA A 187 2.83 -54.27 -72.18
CA ALA A 187 3.57 -55.47 -72.56
C ALA A 187 2.68 -56.72 -72.51
N LEU A 188 1.95 -56.92 -71.41
CA LEU A 188 0.97 -58.00 -71.26
C LEU A 188 -0.14 -57.92 -72.32
N GLN A 189 -0.63 -56.72 -72.66
CA GLN A 189 -1.59 -56.55 -73.75
C GLN A 189 -0.98 -56.90 -75.12
N ALA A 190 0.27 -56.52 -75.39
CA ALA A 190 0.96 -56.87 -76.63
C ALA A 190 1.24 -58.38 -76.75
N GLU A 191 1.57 -59.07 -75.65
CA GLU A 191 1.72 -60.52 -75.60
C GLU A 191 0.38 -61.23 -75.78
N LEU A 192 -0.67 -60.80 -75.09
CA LEU A 192 -2.03 -61.33 -75.23
C LEU A 192 -2.57 -61.12 -76.67
N GLU A 193 -2.25 -59.99 -77.32
CA GLU A 193 -2.52 -59.80 -78.74
C GLU A 193 -1.71 -60.73 -79.65
N LYS A 194 -0.44 -60.98 -79.34
CA LYS A 194 0.43 -61.91 -80.07
C LYS A 194 -0.08 -63.35 -79.95
N GLU A 195 -0.55 -63.76 -78.77
CA GLU A 195 -1.22 -65.05 -78.54
C GLU A 195 -2.57 -65.14 -79.27
N ARG A 196 -3.40 -64.10 -79.22
CA ARG A 196 -4.64 -64.05 -80.02
C ARG A 196 -4.36 -64.17 -81.52
N LYS A 197 -3.27 -63.58 -82.01
CA LYS A 197 -2.83 -63.67 -83.41
C LYS A 197 -2.30 -65.07 -83.74
N SER A 198 -1.47 -65.68 -82.88
CA SER A 198 -0.98 -67.05 -83.11
C SER A 198 -2.09 -68.09 -83.01
N LEU A 199 -3.00 -67.97 -82.05
CA LEU A 199 -4.17 -68.84 -81.88
C LEU A 199 -5.16 -68.69 -83.05
N LYS A 200 -5.39 -67.46 -83.55
CA LYS A 200 -6.19 -67.24 -84.76
C LYS A 200 -5.54 -67.88 -86.00
N ASN A 201 -4.21 -67.79 -86.13
CA ASN A 201 -3.48 -68.46 -87.21
C ASN A 201 -3.54 -69.98 -87.06
N ALA A 202 -3.43 -70.52 -85.84
CA ALA A 202 -3.57 -71.95 -85.57
C ALA A 202 -4.98 -72.46 -85.91
N LEU A 203 -6.04 -71.73 -85.53
CA LEU A 203 -7.42 -72.04 -85.94
C LEU A 203 -7.61 -71.94 -87.47
N GLY A 204 -6.92 -71.03 -88.14
CA GLY A 204 -6.89 -70.95 -89.60
C GLY A 204 -6.23 -72.16 -90.24
N MET A 205 -5.09 -72.61 -89.70
CA MET A 205 -4.41 -73.84 -90.13
C MET A 205 -5.25 -75.09 -89.85
N VAL A 206 -5.90 -75.18 -88.68
CA VAL A 206 -6.82 -76.27 -88.34
C VAL A 206 -7.97 -76.32 -89.33
N LYS A 207 -8.65 -75.20 -89.59
CA LYS A 207 -9.72 -75.14 -90.60
C LYS A 207 -9.25 -75.50 -92.00
N PHE A 208 -8.07 -75.05 -92.41
CA PHE A 208 -7.50 -75.46 -93.69
C PHE A 208 -7.17 -76.96 -93.74
N SER A 209 -6.73 -77.57 -92.62
CA SER A 209 -6.58 -79.02 -92.53
C SER A 209 -7.92 -79.76 -92.46
N GLU A 210 -8.96 -79.20 -91.84
CA GLU A 210 -10.33 -79.74 -91.85
C GLU A 210 -10.92 -79.69 -93.27
N GLU A 211 -10.72 -78.59 -94.00
CA GLU A 211 -11.07 -78.45 -95.43
C GLU A 211 -10.29 -79.45 -96.30
N LYS A 212 -8.99 -79.68 -96.02
CA LYS A 212 -8.19 -80.68 -96.73
C LYS A 212 -8.51 -82.12 -96.34
N GLU A 213 -8.94 -82.37 -95.11
CA GLU A 213 -9.40 -83.69 -94.66
C GLU A 213 -10.82 -83.97 -95.17
N GLN A 214 -11.67 -82.94 -95.31
CA GLN A 214 -12.95 -83.01 -96.01
C GLN A 214 -12.74 -83.29 -97.51
N GLU A 215 -11.87 -82.56 -98.21
CA GLU A 215 -11.44 -82.88 -99.59
C GLU A 215 -10.88 -84.31 -99.69
N ASN A 216 -10.07 -84.74 -98.72
CA ASN A 216 -9.52 -86.11 -98.69
C ASN A 216 -10.61 -87.16 -98.38
N SER A 217 -11.66 -86.80 -97.63
CA SER A 217 -12.85 -87.65 -97.42
C SER A 217 -13.73 -87.71 -98.66
N GLU A 218 -13.80 -86.65 -99.46
CA GLU A 218 -14.47 -86.59 -100.75
C GLU A 218 -13.68 -87.37 -101.80
N LEU A 219 -12.36 -87.27 -101.80
CA LEU A 219 -11.48 -88.12 -102.59
C LEU A 219 -11.54 -89.58 -102.12
N HIS A 220 -11.63 -89.87 -100.82
CA HIS A 220 -11.81 -91.23 -100.32
C HIS A 220 -13.21 -91.79 -100.61
N THR A 221 -14.26 -90.97 -100.62
CA THR A 221 -15.60 -91.42 -101.03
C THR A 221 -15.71 -91.55 -102.55
N GLN A 222 -15.01 -90.74 -103.34
CA GLN A 222 -14.86 -90.95 -104.80
C GLN A 222 -13.98 -92.17 -105.12
N LEU A 223 -12.87 -92.38 -104.41
CA LEU A 223 -12.02 -93.57 -104.56
C LEU A 223 -12.77 -94.81 -104.08
N LYS A 224 -13.57 -94.70 -103.02
CA LYS A 224 -14.50 -95.76 -102.59
C LYS A 224 -15.63 -95.96 -103.59
N GLN A 225 -16.18 -94.93 -104.21
CA GLN A 225 -17.19 -95.04 -105.28
C GLN A 225 -16.58 -95.77 -106.50
N LEU A 226 -15.38 -95.40 -106.92
CA LEU A 226 -14.62 -96.09 -107.97
C LEU A 226 -14.19 -97.50 -107.56
N GLN A 227 -13.91 -97.74 -106.28
CA GLN A 227 -13.66 -99.07 -105.73
C GLN A 227 -14.94 -99.88 -105.68
N ASP A 228 -16.10 -99.26 -105.42
CA ASP A 228 -17.42 -99.88 -105.38
C ASP A 228 -18.00 -100.08 -106.79
N ASP A 229 -17.57 -99.30 -107.79
CA ASP A 229 -17.77 -99.55 -109.22
C ASP A 229 -16.81 -100.65 -109.73
N ASN A 230 -15.56 -100.67 -109.25
CA ASN A 230 -14.62 -101.76 -109.50
C ASN A 230 -15.08 -103.06 -108.82
N ASN A 231 -15.71 -102.95 -107.63
CA ASN A 231 -16.40 -104.04 -106.97
C ASN A 231 -17.66 -104.40 -107.74
N LEU A 232 -18.48 -103.46 -108.23
CA LEU A 232 -19.68 -103.73 -109.03
C LEU A 232 -19.33 -104.45 -110.34
N LEU A 233 -18.21 -104.11 -110.97
CA LEU A 233 -17.66 -104.85 -112.12
C LEU A 233 -17.14 -106.24 -111.71
N LYS A 234 -16.40 -106.35 -110.59
CA LYS A 234 -16.01 -107.65 -110.00
C LYS A 234 -17.20 -108.47 -109.48
N GLN A 235 -18.34 -107.83 -109.22
CA GLN A 235 -19.53 -108.41 -108.61
C GLN A 235 -20.53 -108.81 -109.70
N GLN A 236 -20.63 -108.07 -110.80
CA GLN A 236 -21.09 -108.64 -112.08
C GLN A 236 -20.26 -109.87 -112.48
N LEU A 237 -18.95 -109.91 -112.15
CA LEU A 237 -18.08 -111.07 -112.35
C LEU A 237 -18.22 -112.17 -111.27
N LYS A 238 -18.83 -111.89 -110.10
CA LYS A 238 -18.83 -112.77 -108.92
C LYS A 238 -20.23 -113.18 -108.43
N ASP A 239 -21.28 -112.46 -108.80
CA ASP A 239 -22.68 -112.86 -108.67
C ASP A 239 -23.00 -114.02 -109.63
N PHE A 240 -22.29 -114.10 -110.77
CA PHE A 240 -22.23 -115.31 -111.60
C PHE A 240 -21.45 -116.47 -110.96
N GLN A 241 -20.70 -116.24 -109.87
CA GLN A 241 -19.71 -117.19 -109.36
C GLN A 241 -19.95 -117.67 -107.92
N ASN A 242 -20.61 -116.90 -107.05
CA ASN A 242 -20.87 -117.25 -105.66
C ASN A 242 -22.26 -116.82 -105.17
N HIS A 243 -23.29 -117.49 -105.71
CA HIS A 243 -24.59 -117.72 -105.08
C HIS A 243 -24.46 -118.62 -103.81
N LEU A 244 -23.38 -118.49 -103.04
CA LEU A 244 -22.95 -119.43 -101.99
C LEU A 244 -22.32 -118.70 -100.79
N ASN A 245 -23.01 -118.78 -99.64
CA ASN A 245 -22.49 -118.69 -98.25
C ASN A 245 -22.19 -117.30 -97.62
N CYS A 246 -23.26 -116.50 -97.44
CA CYS A 246 -23.75 -115.90 -96.18
C CYS A 246 -22.86 -115.66 -94.90
N VAL A 247 -22.87 -114.40 -94.39
CA VAL A 247 -23.41 -113.94 -93.05
C VAL A 247 -22.59 -114.01 -91.70
N VAL A 248 -22.28 -112.80 -91.14
CA VAL A 248 -22.40 -112.26 -89.71
C VAL A 248 -21.51 -112.89 -88.58
N ASP A 249 -21.16 -112.33 -87.38
CA ASP A 249 -21.67 -111.30 -86.43
C ASP A 249 -20.61 -110.60 -85.52
N GLY A 250 -20.99 -109.64 -84.63
CA GLY A 250 -20.33 -109.38 -83.32
C GLY A 250 -20.44 -107.98 -82.64
N LEU A 251 -20.99 -107.89 -81.39
CA LEU A 251 -20.97 -106.70 -80.46
C LEU A 251 -21.20 -107.10 -78.96
N ILE A 252 -21.00 -106.17 -77.97
CA ILE A 252 -21.02 -106.42 -76.48
C ILE A 252 -21.80 -105.33 -75.67
N ARG A 253 -22.05 -105.54 -74.34
CA ARG A 253 -23.13 -104.95 -73.47
C ARG A 253 -22.67 -104.08 -72.25
N PRO A 254 -23.59 -103.35 -71.55
CA PRO A 254 -23.23 -102.26 -70.60
C PRO A 254 -23.43 -102.49 -69.07
N GLU A 255 -23.90 -103.64 -68.57
CA GLU A 255 -24.43 -103.74 -67.19
C GLU A 255 -23.44 -103.52 -66.02
N GLU A 256 -22.12 -103.54 -66.25
CA GLU A 256 -21.10 -103.49 -65.17
C GLU A 256 -20.92 -102.11 -64.49
N VAL A 257 -21.38 -101.03 -65.11
CA VAL A 257 -21.08 -99.65 -64.66
C VAL A 257 -21.84 -99.28 -63.38
N ALA A 258 -23.09 -99.72 -63.23
CA ALA A 258 -24.00 -99.23 -62.18
C ALA A 258 -23.55 -99.65 -60.77
N ALA A 259 -23.10 -100.90 -60.60
CA ALA A 259 -22.83 -101.49 -59.29
C ALA A 259 -21.70 -100.81 -58.48
N ARG A 260 -20.80 -100.07 -59.16
CA ARG A 260 -19.60 -99.47 -58.57
C ARG A 260 -19.84 -98.09 -57.95
N VAL A 261 -20.89 -97.37 -58.36
CA VAL A 261 -21.20 -96.02 -57.86
C VAL A 261 -21.72 -96.07 -56.41
N ASP A 262 -22.49 -97.10 -56.06
CA ASP A 262 -23.07 -97.27 -54.72
C ASP A 262 -22.07 -97.72 -53.64
N GLU A 263 -20.81 -98.00 -53.98
CA GLU A 263 -19.75 -98.22 -52.97
C GLU A 263 -19.21 -96.89 -52.42
N LEU A 264 -18.95 -95.90 -53.29
CA LEU A 264 -18.41 -94.59 -52.89
C LEU A 264 -19.35 -93.88 -51.89
N ARG A 265 -20.66 -93.84 -52.20
CA ARG A 265 -21.69 -93.16 -51.39
C ARG A 265 -21.69 -93.61 -49.92
N ARG A 266 -21.37 -94.88 -49.65
CA ARG A 266 -21.38 -95.44 -48.28
C ARG A 266 -20.12 -95.11 -47.49
N LYS A 267 -18.95 -94.97 -48.14
CA LYS A 267 -17.68 -94.68 -47.45
C LYS A 267 -17.57 -93.22 -47.02
N LEU A 268 -18.12 -92.29 -47.81
CA LEU A 268 -18.18 -90.86 -47.47
C LEU A 268 -18.99 -90.56 -46.19
N ILE A 269 -19.91 -91.44 -45.79
CA ILE A 269 -20.77 -91.24 -44.60
C ILE A 269 -20.11 -91.78 -43.32
N LEU A 270 -19.17 -92.73 -43.42
CA LEU A 270 -18.62 -93.47 -42.28
C LEU A 270 -17.18 -93.06 -41.88
N GLY A 271 -16.55 -92.12 -42.59
CA GLY A 271 -15.30 -91.48 -42.20
C GLY A 271 -14.03 -92.35 -42.24
N ALA A 272 -14.12 -93.63 -42.61
CA ALA A 272 -12.97 -94.54 -42.66
C ALA A 272 -13.07 -95.59 -43.78
N GLY A 273 -11.96 -95.80 -44.50
CA GLY A 273 -11.77 -96.89 -45.47
C GLY A 273 -11.69 -96.45 -46.93
N GLU A 274 -10.67 -96.91 -47.65
CA GLU A 274 -10.38 -96.58 -49.05
C GLU A 274 -11.26 -97.34 -50.06
N MET A 275 -11.32 -96.86 -51.31
CA MET A 275 -11.93 -97.57 -52.44
C MET A 275 -11.13 -98.82 -52.84
N ARG A 276 -11.84 -99.94 -53.12
CA ARG A 276 -11.19 -101.18 -53.58
C ARG A 276 -10.98 -101.14 -55.09
N ILE A 277 -9.74 -101.26 -55.52
CA ILE A 277 -9.38 -101.49 -56.93
C ILE A 277 -9.46 -103.00 -57.20
N HIS A 278 -10.00 -103.43 -58.35
CA HIS A 278 -10.17 -104.85 -58.66
C HIS A 278 -9.35 -105.36 -59.86
N SER A 279 -8.73 -104.47 -60.64
CA SER A 279 -7.83 -104.82 -61.74
C SER A 279 -6.83 -103.67 -62.01
N PRO A 280 -5.62 -103.93 -62.55
CA PRO A 280 -4.76 -102.87 -63.08
C PRO A 280 -5.44 -102.01 -64.16
N SER A 281 -6.38 -102.58 -64.93
CA SER A 281 -7.20 -101.92 -65.95
C SER A 281 -8.45 -101.22 -65.41
N ASP A 282 -8.67 -101.21 -64.09
CA ASP A 282 -9.83 -100.61 -63.44
C ASP A 282 -9.69 -99.07 -63.36
N VAL A 283 -10.08 -98.39 -64.45
CA VAL A 283 -10.06 -96.92 -64.55
C VAL A 283 -11.03 -96.29 -63.54
N LEU A 284 -12.23 -96.87 -63.40
CA LEU A 284 -13.29 -96.33 -62.55
C LEU A 284 -12.89 -96.34 -61.06
N GLY A 285 -12.28 -97.42 -60.59
CA GLY A 285 -11.83 -97.56 -59.20
C GLY A 285 -10.76 -96.53 -58.80
N LYS A 286 -9.89 -96.11 -59.74
CA LYS A 286 -8.84 -95.11 -59.50
C LYS A 286 -9.43 -93.71 -59.30
N SER A 287 -10.25 -93.25 -60.25
CA SER A 287 -10.88 -91.91 -60.17
C SER A 287 -11.74 -91.71 -58.93
N LEU A 288 -12.36 -92.78 -58.41
CA LEU A 288 -13.15 -92.74 -57.17
C LEU A 288 -12.28 -92.67 -55.91
N ALA A 289 -11.05 -93.18 -55.94
CA ALA A 289 -10.09 -93.10 -54.83
C ALA A 289 -9.45 -91.71 -54.72
N ASP A 290 -9.01 -91.14 -55.86
CA ASP A 290 -8.39 -89.81 -55.89
C ASP A 290 -9.34 -88.71 -55.39
N LEU A 291 -10.63 -88.82 -55.71
CA LEU A 291 -11.67 -87.92 -55.22
C LEU A 291 -11.84 -88.01 -53.68
N GLN A 292 -11.79 -89.22 -53.11
CA GLN A 292 -11.89 -89.43 -51.66
C GLN A 292 -10.72 -88.76 -50.92
N LYS A 293 -9.51 -88.80 -51.50
CA LYS A 293 -8.33 -88.13 -50.94
C LYS A 293 -8.48 -86.61 -50.89
N GLN A 294 -8.97 -85.99 -51.97
CA GLN A 294 -9.15 -84.53 -52.05
C GLN A 294 -10.13 -84.01 -50.98
N PHE A 295 -11.24 -84.71 -50.72
CA PHE A 295 -12.16 -84.33 -49.65
C PHE A 295 -11.53 -84.31 -48.26
N ASN A 296 -10.68 -85.30 -47.94
CA ASN A 296 -9.99 -85.36 -46.65
C ASN A 296 -8.97 -84.21 -46.49
N GLU A 297 -8.25 -83.85 -47.55
CA GLU A 297 -7.32 -82.70 -47.52
C GLU A 297 -8.05 -81.35 -47.32
N ILE A 298 -9.24 -81.18 -47.91
CA ILE A 298 -10.07 -79.98 -47.72
C ILE A 298 -10.58 -79.88 -46.27
N LEU A 299 -11.07 -80.98 -45.71
CA LEU A 299 -11.57 -81.02 -44.33
C LEU A 299 -10.46 -80.70 -43.31
N ALA A 300 -9.25 -81.23 -43.51
CA ALA A 300 -8.11 -80.95 -42.64
C ALA A 300 -7.69 -79.47 -42.68
N ARG A 301 -7.66 -78.84 -43.87
CA ARG A 301 -7.37 -77.40 -44.00
C ARG A 301 -8.42 -76.54 -43.32
N SER A 302 -9.71 -76.84 -43.54
CA SER A 302 -10.81 -76.09 -42.92
C SER A 302 -10.82 -76.18 -41.39
N GLN A 303 -10.40 -77.31 -40.80
CA GLN A 303 -10.22 -77.44 -39.35
C GLN A 303 -9.07 -76.56 -38.84
N TRP A 304 -7.92 -76.57 -39.52
CA TRP A 304 -6.77 -75.73 -39.16
C TRP A 304 -7.05 -74.23 -39.31
N GLU A 305 -7.68 -73.80 -40.41
CA GLU A 305 -8.08 -72.41 -40.64
C GLU A 305 -9.03 -71.89 -39.55
N ARG A 306 -9.96 -72.74 -39.08
CA ARG A 306 -10.87 -72.44 -37.97
C ARG A 306 -10.13 -72.27 -36.64
N GLU A 307 -9.14 -73.11 -36.37
CA GLU A 307 -8.32 -73.02 -35.14
C GLU A 307 -7.41 -71.78 -35.17
N GLU A 308 -6.79 -71.48 -36.31
CA GLU A 308 -6.00 -70.25 -36.47
C GLU A 308 -6.87 -68.98 -36.34
N ALA A 309 -8.10 -69.02 -36.83
CA ALA A 309 -9.07 -67.93 -36.63
C ALA A 309 -9.44 -67.74 -35.15
N GLN A 310 -9.68 -68.83 -34.41
CA GLN A 310 -9.96 -68.78 -32.97
C GLN A 310 -8.76 -68.28 -32.15
N ASP A 311 -7.53 -68.57 -32.58
CA ASP A 311 -6.32 -68.04 -31.95
C ASP A 311 -6.11 -66.54 -32.21
N ARG A 312 -6.47 -66.05 -33.40
CA ARG A 312 -6.50 -64.61 -33.71
C ARG A 312 -7.60 -63.89 -32.92
N GLU A 313 -8.79 -64.47 -32.83
CA GLU A 313 -9.92 -63.91 -32.08
C GLU A 313 -9.57 -63.76 -30.59
N ARG A 314 -8.91 -64.75 -29.97
CA ARG A 314 -8.47 -64.65 -28.57
C ARG A 314 -7.47 -63.53 -28.33
N LYS A 315 -6.46 -63.40 -29.20
CA LYS A 315 -5.46 -62.31 -29.11
C LYS A 315 -6.10 -60.93 -29.23
N LEU A 316 -7.05 -60.76 -30.16
CA LEU A 316 -7.79 -59.50 -30.30
C LEU A 316 -8.63 -59.18 -29.05
N HIS A 317 -9.20 -60.17 -28.37
CA HIS A 317 -9.88 -59.95 -27.08
C HIS A 317 -8.91 -59.58 -25.96
N GLU A 318 -7.74 -60.20 -25.89
CA GLU A 318 -6.67 -59.85 -24.93
C GLU A 318 -6.14 -58.42 -25.17
N GLU A 319 -5.91 -58.04 -26.42
CA GLU A 319 -5.51 -56.68 -26.82
C GLU A 319 -6.60 -55.65 -26.51
N MET A 320 -7.88 -55.93 -26.78
CA MET A 320 -8.99 -55.06 -26.40
C MET A 320 -9.10 -54.88 -24.88
N ALA A 321 -8.89 -55.94 -24.09
CA ALA A 321 -8.91 -55.85 -22.64
C ALA A 321 -7.79 -54.94 -22.11
N LEU A 322 -6.56 -55.09 -22.64
CA LEU A 322 -5.42 -54.22 -22.30
C LEU A 322 -5.69 -52.75 -22.70
N GLN A 323 -6.32 -52.52 -23.86
CA GLN A 323 -6.70 -51.17 -24.31
C GLN A 323 -7.80 -50.56 -23.44
N GLN A 324 -8.75 -51.36 -22.93
CA GLN A 324 -9.76 -50.89 -21.98
C GLN A 324 -9.16 -50.56 -20.60
N GLU A 325 -8.23 -51.39 -20.10
CA GLU A 325 -7.53 -51.13 -18.83
C GLU A 325 -6.65 -49.87 -18.91
N THR A 326 -5.85 -49.73 -19.96
CA THR A 326 -5.02 -48.53 -20.16
C THR A 326 -5.84 -47.26 -20.37
N LEU A 327 -6.99 -47.34 -21.08
CA LEU A 327 -7.93 -46.23 -21.19
C LEU A 327 -8.56 -45.86 -19.83
N ALA A 328 -8.96 -46.85 -19.02
CA ALA A 328 -9.52 -46.61 -17.69
C ALA A 328 -8.49 -45.97 -16.74
N ASN A 329 -7.25 -46.45 -16.75
CA ASN A 329 -6.15 -45.88 -15.97
C ASN A 329 -5.84 -44.43 -16.40
N GLY A 330 -5.79 -44.14 -17.70
CA GLY A 330 -5.61 -42.76 -18.20
C GLY A 330 -6.76 -41.81 -17.82
N GLN A 331 -8.00 -42.30 -17.79
CA GLN A 331 -9.16 -41.53 -17.32
C GLN A 331 -9.12 -41.27 -15.80
N GLU A 332 -8.63 -42.24 -15.02
CA GLU A 332 -8.41 -42.11 -13.58
C GLU A 332 -7.31 -41.08 -13.28
N GLU A 333 -6.14 -41.19 -13.93
CA GLU A 333 -5.03 -40.24 -13.80
C GLU A 333 -5.44 -38.81 -14.18
N PHE A 334 -6.20 -38.64 -15.27
CA PHE A 334 -6.75 -37.36 -15.68
C PHE A 334 -7.71 -36.77 -14.64
N ARG A 335 -8.62 -37.58 -14.09
CA ARG A 335 -9.54 -37.12 -13.02
C ARG A 335 -8.77 -36.65 -11.79
N GLN A 336 -7.79 -37.45 -11.34
CA GLN A 336 -6.93 -37.11 -10.22
C GLN A 336 -6.06 -35.87 -10.50
N ALA A 337 -5.68 -35.61 -11.75
CA ALA A 337 -4.99 -34.37 -12.13
C ALA A 337 -5.93 -33.15 -12.04
N CYS A 338 -7.17 -33.27 -12.51
CA CYS A 338 -8.19 -32.22 -12.36
C CYS A 338 -8.53 -31.94 -10.89
N GLU A 339 -8.69 -32.98 -10.07
CA GLU A 339 -8.94 -32.87 -8.63
C GLU A 339 -7.78 -32.17 -7.92
N ARG A 340 -6.54 -32.60 -8.14
CA ARG A 340 -5.33 -31.92 -7.60
C ARG A 340 -5.21 -30.46 -8.05
N ALA A 341 -5.58 -30.14 -9.29
CA ALA A 341 -5.56 -28.75 -9.79
C ALA A 341 -6.65 -27.88 -9.13
N LEU A 342 -7.85 -28.45 -8.90
CA LEU A 342 -8.93 -27.78 -8.16
C LEU A 342 -8.55 -27.57 -6.69
N GLU A 343 -7.98 -28.58 -6.02
CA GLU A 343 -7.47 -28.44 -4.65
C GLU A 343 -6.35 -27.41 -4.53
N ALA A 344 -5.40 -27.40 -5.47
CA ALA A 344 -4.32 -26.42 -5.50
C ALA A 344 -4.87 -24.99 -5.62
N ARG A 345 -5.86 -24.78 -6.50
CA ARG A 345 -6.54 -23.48 -6.65
C ARG A 345 -7.32 -23.08 -5.38
N ILE A 346 -8.15 -23.98 -4.84
CA ILE A 346 -8.89 -23.73 -3.58
C ILE A 346 -7.93 -23.39 -2.43
N ASN A 347 -6.77 -24.03 -2.37
CA ASN A 347 -5.75 -23.74 -1.35
C ASN A 347 -4.96 -22.45 -1.61
N PHE A 348 -4.83 -22.00 -2.86
CA PHE A 348 -4.32 -20.67 -3.20
C PHE A 348 -5.33 -19.58 -2.79
N ASP A 349 -6.58 -19.70 -3.23
CA ASP A 349 -7.66 -18.75 -2.95
C ASP A 349 -7.86 -18.59 -1.42
N LYS A 350 -7.85 -19.71 -0.66
CA LYS A 350 -7.85 -19.68 0.82
C LYS A 350 -6.68 -18.88 1.40
N ARG A 351 -5.44 -19.12 0.95
CA ARG A 351 -4.26 -18.38 1.46
C ARG A 351 -4.35 -16.88 1.16
N GLN A 352 -4.91 -16.50 0.01
CA GLN A 352 -5.14 -15.11 -0.34
C GLN A 352 -6.20 -14.47 0.58
N HIS A 353 -7.29 -15.18 0.87
CA HIS A 353 -8.31 -14.74 1.82
C HIS A 353 -7.77 -14.66 3.26
N ASP A 354 -7.04 -15.67 3.74
CA ASP A 354 -6.40 -15.67 5.06
C ASP A 354 -5.41 -14.49 5.22
N ALA A 355 -4.63 -14.19 4.18
CA ALA A 355 -3.73 -13.04 4.17
C ALA A 355 -4.50 -11.70 4.21
N ARG A 356 -5.62 -11.59 3.48
CA ARG A 356 -6.45 -10.37 3.49
C ARG A 356 -7.21 -10.20 4.80
N ILE A 357 -7.65 -11.29 5.44
CA ILE A 357 -8.23 -11.27 6.79
C ILE A 357 -7.22 -10.71 7.79
N ARG A 358 -5.98 -11.22 7.81
CA ARG A 358 -4.92 -10.72 8.71
C ARG A 358 -4.57 -9.24 8.48
N GLN A 359 -4.61 -8.76 7.24
CA GLN A 359 -4.45 -7.33 6.95
C GLN A 359 -5.56 -6.51 7.63
N LEU A 360 -6.82 -6.92 7.48
CA LEU A 360 -7.97 -6.24 8.07
C LEU A 360 -7.99 -6.37 9.61
N GLU A 361 -7.57 -7.50 10.17
CA GLU A 361 -7.41 -7.69 11.63
C GLU A 361 -6.37 -6.71 12.20
N ASN A 362 -5.21 -6.56 11.54
CA ASN A 362 -4.19 -5.59 11.92
C ASN A 362 -4.68 -4.14 11.80
N GLU A 363 -5.40 -3.81 10.73
CA GLU A 363 -5.99 -2.48 10.50
C GLU A 363 -7.04 -2.14 11.57
N ILE A 364 -7.93 -3.10 11.89
CA ILE A 364 -8.90 -2.97 12.98
C ILE A 364 -8.20 -2.78 14.33
N HIS A 365 -7.10 -3.50 14.59
CA HIS A 365 -6.35 -3.36 15.84
C HIS A 365 -5.70 -1.97 15.98
N TYR A 366 -5.06 -1.49 14.91
CA TYR A 366 -4.47 -0.15 14.85
C TYR A 366 -5.52 0.96 15.05
N LEU A 367 -6.69 0.84 14.40
CA LEU A 367 -7.81 1.77 14.59
C LEU A 367 -8.38 1.72 16.02
N GLN A 368 -8.43 0.55 16.66
CA GLN A 368 -8.84 0.41 18.06
C GLN A 368 -7.84 1.03 19.04
N GLU A 369 -6.54 0.98 18.75
CA GLU A 369 -5.50 1.62 19.57
C GLU A 369 -5.53 3.15 19.42
N ASN A 370 -5.65 3.66 18.18
CA ASN A 370 -5.86 5.08 17.91
C ASN A 370 -7.12 5.63 18.58
N LEU A 371 -8.24 4.89 18.56
CA LEU A 371 -9.48 5.31 19.23
C LEU A 371 -9.30 5.45 20.75
N LYS A 372 -8.63 4.49 21.40
CA LYS A 372 -8.32 4.59 22.85
C LYS A 372 -7.43 5.78 23.16
N SER A 373 -6.39 6.02 22.35
CA SER A 373 -5.52 7.18 22.52
C SER A 373 -6.31 8.49 22.38
N MET A 374 -7.26 8.56 21.45
CA MET A 374 -8.17 9.70 21.32
C MET A 374 -9.14 9.84 22.51
N GLU A 375 -9.68 8.75 23.04
CA GLU A 375 -10.51 8.72 24.25
C GLU A 375 -9.72 9.20 25.50
N GLU A 376 -8.46 8.79 25.65
CA GLU A 376 -7.56 9.23 26.72
C GLU A 376 -7.24 10.73 26.60
N ILE A 377 -6.90 11.22 25.41
CA ILE A 377 -6.66 12.65 25.15
C ILE A 377 -7.92 13.47 25.40
N GLN A 378 -9.09 12.98 25.00
CA GLN A 378 -10.37 13.65 25.27
C GLN A 378 -10.63 13.71 26.79
N GLY A 379 -10.46 12.61 27.52
CA GLY A 379 -10.65 12.57 28.98
C GLY A 379 -9.71 13.52 29.73
N LEU A 380 -8.47 13.68 29.28
CA LEU A 380 -7.53 14.68 29.81
C LEU A 380 -7.97 16.12 29.48
N THR A 381 -8.54 16.34 28.29
CA THR A 381 -9.03 17.66 27.86
C THR A 381 -10.29 18.07 28.64
N ASP A 382 -11.23 17.14 28.84
CA ASP A 382 -12.44 17.36 29.63
C ASP A 382 -12.11 17.65 31.11
N LEU A 383 -11.08 16.99 31.67
CA LEU A 383 -10.56 17.29 33.01
C LEU A 383 -9.96 18.70 33.10
N GLN A 384 -9.13 19.10 32.14
CA GLN A 384 -8.57 20.46 32.08
C GLN A 384 -9.66 21.54 31.93
N LEU A 385 -10.72 21.24 31.18
CA LEU A 385 -11.89 22.13 31.07
C LEU A 385 -12.59 22.30 32.42
N GLN A 386 -12.80 21.20 33.17
CA GLN A 386 -13.38 21.27 34.51
C GLN A 386 -12.50 22.08 35.48
N GLU A 387 -11.19 21.83 35.51
CA GLU A 387 -10.26 22.58 36.37
C GLU A 387 -10.29 24.09 36.06
N ALA A 388 -10.39 24.46 34.78
CA ALA A 388 -10.50 25.85 34.34
C ALA A 388 -11.83 26.50 34.75
N ASP A 389 -12.96 25.79 34.64
CA ASP A 389 -14.26 26.28 35.10
C ASP A 389 -14.35 26.38 36.62
N GLU A 390 -13.73 25.46 37.37
CA GLU A 390 -13.64 25.57 38.84
C GLU A 390 -12.79 26.77 39.28
N GLU A 391 -11.67 27.06 38.62
CA GLU A 391 -10.88 28.26 38.92
C GLU A 391 -11.60 29.54 38.49
N LYS A 392 -12.35 29.51 37.37
CA LYS A 392 -13.24 30.61 36.95
C LYS A 392 -14.27 30.93 38.04
N GLU A 393 -14.94 29.94 38.60
CA GLU A 393 -15.91 30.14 39.69
C GLU A 393 -15.23 30.61 40.99
N ARG A 394 -14.03 30.13 41.31
CA ARG A 394 -13.20 30.66 42.43
C ARG A 394 -12.90 32.15 42.24
N ILE A 395 -12.48 32.57 41.05
CA ILE A 395 -12.20 33.97 40.70
C ILE A 395 -13.48 34.82 40.76
N LEU A 396 -14.61 34.32 40.23
CA LEU A 396 -15.91 35.01 40.32
C LEU A 396 -16.37 35.21 41.76
N ALA A 397 -16.19 34.22 42.63
CA ALA A 397 -16.48 34.35 44.06
C ALA A 397 -15.58 35.41 44.75
N GLN A 398 -14.28 35.43 44.45
CA GLN A 398 -13.36 36.45 44.95
C GLN A 398 -13.72 37.87 44.47
N LEU A 399 -14.10 38.02 43.20
CA LEU A 399 -14.57 39.29 42.64
C LEU A 399 -15.85 39.78 43.32
N GLN A 400 -16.81 38.88 43.59
CA GLN A 400 -18.01 39.24 44.36
C GLN A 400 -17.70 39.64 45.80
N GLU A 401 -16.71 39.02 46.46
CA GLU A 401 -16.25 39.48 47.78
C GLU A 401 -15.60 40.87 47.72
N LEU A 402 -14.72 41.11 46.74
CA LEU A 402 -14.07 42.41 46.56
C LEU A 402 -15.10 43.51 46.25
N GLU A 403 -16.12 43.21 45.46
CA GLU A 403 -17.20 44.17 45.20
C GLU A 403 -18.03 44.46 46.46
N LYS A 404 -18.36 43.43 47.27
CA LYS A 404 -19.04 43.61 48.57
C LYS A 404 -18.20 44.46 49.53
N LYS A 405 -16.89 44.19 49.64
CA LYS A 405 -15.94 44.95 50.46
C LYS A 405 -15.90 46.41 50.00
N LYS A 406 -15.70 46.65 48.70
CA LYS A 406 -15.70 48.00 48.12
C LYS A 406 -17.00 48.75 48.39
N ARG A 407 -18.17 48.15 48.13
CA ARG A 407 -19.48 48.78 48.41
C ARG A 407 -19.63 49.17 49.89
N HIS A 408 -19.01 48.43 50.80
CA HIS A 408 -19.02 48.73 52.24
C HIS A 408 -18.05 49.88 52.61
N GLU A 409 -16.88 49.95 51.96
CA GLU A 409 -15.94 51.06 52.09
C GLU A 409 -16.46 52.36 51.45
N ASP A 410 -17.10 52.27 50.28
CA ASP A 410 -17.79 53.40 49.62
C ASP A 410 -18.88 53.96 50.54
N ALA A 411 -19.73 53.10 51.13
CA ALA A 411 -20.77 53.51 52.07
C ALA A 411 -20.20 54.16 53.35
N LYS A 412 -19.17 53.57 53.95
CA LYS A 412 -18.47 54.13 55.12
C LYS A 412 -17.81 55.48 54.82
N SER A 413 -17.25 55.64 53.61
CA SER A 413 -16.68 56.90 53.14
C SER A 413 -17.77 57.96 52.94
N GLN A 414 -18.94 57.56 52.44
CA GLN A 414 -20.10 58.44 52.29
C GLN A 414 -20.66 58.90 53.65
N GLU A 415 -20.73 58.01 54.65
CA GLU A 415 -21.10 58.38 56.03
C GLU A 415 -20.12 59.39 56.64
N GLN A 416 -18.81 59.18 56.47
CA GLN A 416 -17.79 60.14 56.91
C GLN A 416 -17.95 61.50 56.21
N PHE A 417 -18.23 61.52 54.91
CA PHE A 417 -18.45 62.75 54.15
C PHE A 417 -19.71 63.51 54.62
N LEU A 418 -20.79 62.79 54.97
CA LEU A 418 -22.01 63.35 55.55
C LEU A 418 -21.79 63.87 56.98
N GLY A 419 -20.92 63.22 57.76
CA GLY A 419 -20.47 63.72 59.06
C GLY A 419 -19.75 65.06 58.92
N LEU A 420 -18.73 65.11 58.07
CA LEU A 420 -17.93 66.31 57.79
C LEU A 420 -18.77 67.47 57.23
N ASP A 421 -19.73 67.22 56.33
CA ASP A 421 -20.64 68.26 55.83
C ASP A 421 -21.59 68.79 56.93
N ASN A 422 -22.04 67.94 57.85
CA ASN A 422 -22.82 68.40 59.02
C ASN A 422 -21.96 69.22 60.00
N GLU A 423 -20.70 68.85 60.22
CA GLU A 423 -19.74 69.66 60.97
C GLU A 423 -19.49 71.01 60.28
N LEU A 424 -19.29 71.02 58.96
CA LEU A 424 -19.13 72.24 58.16
C LEU A 424 -20.38 73.15 58.22
N LYS A 425 -21.58 72.57 58.20
CA LYS A 425 -22.85 73.31 58.39
C LYS A 425 -22.97 73.88 59.80
N ASN A 426 -22.53 73.16 60.83
CA ASN A 426 -22.56 73.63 62.20
C ASN A 426 -21.49 74.70 62.47
N LEU A 427 -20.28 74.55 61.91
CA LEU A 427 -19.25 75.58 61.88
C LEU A 427 -19.74 76.85 61.15
N LYS A 428 -20.37 76.72 59.98
CA LYS A 428 -20.97 77.87 59.27
C LYS A 428 -22.04 78.57 60.11
N LYS A 429 -22.88 77.85 60.85
CA LYS A 429 -23.85 78.44 61.80
C LYS A 429 -23.15 79.14 62.97
N ALA A 430 -22.10 78.53 63.53
CA ALA A 430 -21.35 79.09 64.66
C ALA A 430 -20.58 80.36 64.25
N VAL A 431 -19.92 80.35 63.09
CA VAL A 431 -19.29 81.54 62.49
C VAL A 431 -20.35 82.63 62.23
N ALA A 432 -21.46 82.32 61.55
CA ALA A 432 -22.52 83.30 61.31
C ALA A 432 -23.23 83.79 62.59
N ALA A 433 -23.14 83.07 63.71
CA ALA A 433 -23.57 83.53 65.02
C ALA A 433 -22.50 84.43 65.68
N SER A 434 -21.23 84.07 65.57
CA SER A 434 -20.09 84.88 66.01
C SER A 434 -20.02 86.21 65.25
N ASP A 435 -20.25 86.22 63.94
CA ASP A 435 -20.31 87.43 63.11
C ASP A 435 -21.46 88.35 63.55
N LYS A 436 -22.62 87.77 63.91
CA LYS A 436 -23.75 88.52 64.48
C LYS A 436 -23.45 89.09 65.86
N LEU A 437 -22.68 88.37 66.67
CA LEU A 437 -22.28 88.81 68.01
C LEU A 437 -21.23 89.92 67.90
N ALA A 438 -20.19 89.74 67.10
CA ALA A 438 -19.17 90.75 66.81
C ALA A 438 -19.75 92.00 66.13
N THR A 439 -20.75 91.87 65.24
CA THR A 439 -21.44 93.04 64.67
C THR A 439 -22.35 93.74 65.68
N ALA A 440 -22.98 93.01 66.61
CA ALA A 440 -23.68 93.62 67.73
C ALA A 440 -22.72 94.35 68.69
N GLU A 441 -21.56 93.77 69.00
CA GLU A 441 -20.50 94.41 69.79
C GLU A 441 -19.92 95.65 69.09
N LEU A 442 -19.73 95.61 67.77
CA LEU A 442 -19.33 96.78 66.97
C LEU A 442 -20.40 97.87 66.96
N ILE A 443 -21.69 97.53 66.98
CA ILE A 443 -22.79 98.50 67.15
C ILE A 443 -22.74 99.09 68.55
N ILE A 444 -22.60 98.28 69.61
CA ILE A 444 -22.49 98.76 71.00
C ILE A 444 -21.26 99.66 71.17
N ALA A 445 -20.11 99.30 70.60
CA ALA A 445 -18.89 100.11 70.63
C ALA A 445 -19.05 101.42 69.84
N LYS A 446 -19.71 101.39 68.68
CA LYS A 446 -20.07 102.58 67.90
C LYS A 446 -21.01 103.50 68.70
N ASP A 447 -22.02 102.95 69.36
CA ASP A 447 -23.00 103.73 70.12
C ASP A 447 -22.37 104.28 71.42
N GLN A 448 -21.43 103.55 72.04
CA GLN A 448 -20.57 104.07 73.11
C GLN A 448 -19.64 105.19 72.62
N LEU A 449 -19.06 105.08 71.42
CA LEU A 449 -18.26 106.14 70.80
C LEU A 449 -19.13 107.36 70.44
N GLN A 450 -20.36 107.18 69.98
CA GLN A 450 -21.32 108.27 69.78
C GLN A 450 -21.74 108.91 71.10
N SER A 451 -21.94 108.12 72.16
CA SER A 451 -22.19 108.64 73.51
C SER A 451 -21.01 109.46 74.01
N LEU A 452 -19.78 108.96 73.90
CA LEU A 452 -18.56 109.67 74.27
C LEU A 452 -18.37 110.95 73.44
N HIS A 453 -18.65 110.92 72.15
CA HIS A 453 -18.65 112.10 71.29
C HIS A 453 -19.70 113.13 71.76
N GLY A 454 -20.88 112.67 72.19
CA GLY A 454 -21.91 113.49 72.83
C GLY A 454 -21.47 114.08 74.18
N THR A 455 -20.69 113.36 74.98
CA THR A 455 -20.10 113.90 76.22
C THR A 455 -19.01 114.93 75.92
N VAL A 456 -18.15 114.68 74.93
CA VAL A 456 -17.12 115.64 74.47
C VAL A 456 -17.74 116.91 73.89
N MET A 457 -18.83 116.79 73.12
CA MET A 457 -19.62 117.96 72.67
C MET A 457 -20.20 118.78 73.83
N LYS A 458 -20.58 118.13 74.94
CA LYS A 458 -21.05 118.79 76.18
C LYS A 458 -19.93 119.31 77.10
N ILE A 459 -18.67 119.04 76.79
CA ILE A 459 -17.48 119.56 77.49
C ILE A 459 -16.87 120.75 76.72
N ASN A 460 -17.28 120.96 75.46
CA ASN A 460 -16.91 122.10 74.62
C ASN A 460 -18.02 123.18 74.54
N GLN A 461 -18.82 123.33 75.61
CA GLN A 461 -19.76 124.44 75.86
C GLN A 461 -19.61 124.96 77.28
#